data_AF-A0A067CMJ1-F1
#
_entry.id   AF-A0A067CMJ1-F1
#
_cell.length_a   1.000
_cell.length_b   1.000
_cell.length_c   1.000
_cell.angle_alpha   90.00
_cell.angle_beta   90.00
_cell.angle_gamma   90.00
#
_symmetry.space_group_name_H-M   'P 1'
#
loop_
_entity.id
_entity.type
_entity.pdbx_description
1 polymer ?
#
loop_
_entity_poly.entity_id
_entity_poly.type
_entity_poly.pdbx_seq_one_letter_code
_entity_poly.pdbx_strand_id
1 'polypeptide(L)'
;MAVALVGEDHVAALSAAKDGLAKYNEALDKLVPWSEFDATLDIMSRYQQDFSAEAGVLVGSIKTHMLNSRREYHNATRSVFEWCALVVPLLKGYLRIVQTSTNTADAEKKILSKVFTDGIAKMGKAVEQLDECDSLLSKAVGQLVTLQVQLENDFSQQNNTSRPSVATGPVGMAIAVTGAALTEAMVIKKLKEHFNDIRTGFKIMNGRCQTMSSGISTATKALEDDKDMISKLSAKVTESQVWVSIEGIIMEELTTAAQELHDLCEAYKARHGK
;
A
#
# COMPACT_ATOMS: atom_id res chain seq x y z
N MET A 1 -14.14 -29.85 28.54
CA MET A 1 -13.33 -28.65 28.82
C MET A 1 -12.21 -28.44 27.80
N ALA A 2 -11.21 -29.33 27.68
CA ALA A 2 -10.10 -29.13 26.71
C ALA A 2 -10.54 -29.09 25.23
N VAL A 3 -11.56 -29.87 24.85
CA VAL A 3 -12.07 -29.94 23.46
C VAL A 3 -12.82 -28.66 23.05
N ALA A 4 -13.63 -28.09 23.95
CA ALA A 4 -14.34 -26.84 23.71
C ALA A 4 -13.35 -25.67 23.51
N LEU A 5 -12.27 -25.64 24.30
CA LEU A 5 -11.21 -24.62 24.21
C LEU A 5 -10.49 -24.64 22.85
N VAL A 6 -10.25 -25.81 22.25
CA VAL A 6 -9.60 -25.92 20.94
C VAL A 6 -10.51 -25.42 19.81
N GLY A 7 -11.82 -25.68 19.91
CA GLY A 7 -12.80 -25.17 18.95
C GLY A 7 -12.95 -23.65 19.01
N GLU A 8 -13.04 -23.08 20.23
CA GLU A 8 -13.06 -21.63 20.45
C GLU A 8 -11.81 -20.93 19.91
N ASP A 9 -10.62 -21.51 20.12
CA ASP A 9 -9.36 -20.99 19.58
C ASP A 9 -9.34 -20.95 18.04
N HIS A 10 -9.96 -21.92 17.36
CA HIS A 10 -10.08 -21.92 15.89
C HIS A 10 -11.04 -20.85 15.38
N VAL A 11 -12.20 -20.68 16.04
CA VAL A 11 -13.16 -19.62 15.72
C VAL A 11 -12.49 -18.26 15.87
N ALA A 12 -11.74 -18.06 16.95
CA ALA A 12 -10.98 -16.84 17.18
C ALA A 12 -9.90 -16.61 16.12
N ALA A 13 -9.19 -17.66 15.69
CA ALA A 13 -8.15 -17.55 14.66
C ALA A 13 -8.73 -17.22 13.28
N LEU A 14 -9.84 -17.86 12.89
CA LEU A 14 -10.56 -17.54 11.64
C LEU A 14 -11.12 -16.12 11.67
N SER A 15 -11.68 -15.70 12.81
CA SER A 15 -12.21 -14.34 12.99
C SER A 15 -11.10 -13.30 12.91
N ALA A 16 -9.96 -13.52 13.57
CA ALA A 16 -8.79 -12.64 13.47
C ALA A 16 -8.27 -12.52 12.03
N ALA A 17 -8.21 -13.65 11.31
CA ALA A 17 -7.83 -13.67 9.90
C ALA A 17 -8.80 -12.89 9.01
N LYS A 18 -10.11 -13.00 9.28
CA LYS A 18 -11.15 -12.21 8.58
C LYS A 18 -10.99 -10.72 8.89
N ASP A 19 -10.90 -10.36 10.15
CA ASP A 19 -10.85 -8.97 10.58
C ASP A 19 -9.59 -8.27 10.06
N GLY A 20 -8.44 -8.96 10.05
CA GLY A 20 -7.22 -8.42 9.46
C GLY A 20 -7.30 -8.22 7.96
N LEU A 21 -7.89 -9.18 7.23
CA LEU A 21 -8.15 -9.01 5.81
C LEU A 21 -9.15 -7.87 5.55
N ALA A 22 -10.17 -7.70 6.38
CA ALA A 22 -11.17 -6.66 6.23
C ALA A 22 -10.58 -5.26 6.47
N LYS A 23 -9.79 -5.08 7.54
CA LYS A 23 -9.07 -3.83 7.84
C LYS A 23 -8.07 -3.50 6.74
N TYR A 24 -7.30 -4.49 6.29
CA TYR A 24 -6.38 -4.34 5.17
C TYR A 24 -7.13 -3.89 3.92
N ASN A 25 -8.23 -4.56 3.60
CA ASN A 25 -9.03 -4.24 2.45
C ASN A 25 -9.67 -2.84 2.55
N GLU A 26 -10.18 -2.44 3.72
CA GLU A 26 -10.69 -1.08 3.94
C GLU A 26 -9.59 -0.03 3.79
N ALA A 27 -8.41 -0.30 4.35
CA ALA A 27 -7.26 0.59 4.29
C ALA A 27 -6.61 0.63 2.91
N LEU A 28 -6.77 -0.39 2.07
CA LEU A 28 -6.32 -0.37 0.67
C LEU A 28 -7.36 0.25 -0.28
N ASP A 29 -8.64 -0.11 -0.12
CA ASP A 29 -9.74 0.35 -0.98
C ASP A 29 -9.94 1.88 -0.89
N LYS A 30 -9.46 2.52 0.18
CA LYS A 30 -9.59 3.98 0.38
C LYS A 30 -8.41 4.83 -0.09
N LEU A 31 -7.25 4.26 -0.45
CA LEU A 31 -6.03 4.92 0.06
C LEU A 31 -4.80 5.03 -0.84
N VAL A 32 -4.91 4.80 -2.15
CA VAL A 32 -3.83 5.32 -3.02
C VAL A 32 -4.32 5.90 -4.35
N PRO A 33 -4.30 7.24 -4.51
CA PRO A 33 -4.59 7.88 -5.78
C PRO A 33 -3.37 7.80 -6.71
N TRP A 34 -2.99 6.58 -7.12
CA TRP A 34 -1.84 6.34 -8.00
C TRP A 34 -1.90 7.14 -9.29
N SER A 35 -3.10 7.31 -9.86
CA SER A 35 -3.35 8.16 -11.03
C SER A 35 -3.00 9.63 -10.79
N GLU A 36 -3.25 10.13 -9.59
CA GLU A 36 -2.91 11.51 -9.22
C GLU A 36 -1.41 11.67 -8.94
N PHE A 37 -0.75 10.62 -8.45
CA PHE A 37 0.71 10.57 -8.37
C PHE A 37 1.35 10.55 -9.76
N ASP A 38 0.82 9.73 -10.68
CA ASP A 38 1.28 9.68 -12.08
C ASP A 38 1.14 11.04 -12.74
N ALA A 39 0.00 11.71 -12.60
CA ALA A 39 -0.20 13.07 -13.12
C ALA A 39 0.85 14.06 -12.59
N THR A 40 1.26 13.90 -11.33
CA THR A 40 2.25 14.80 -10.74
C THR A 40 3.68 14.43 -11.14
N LEU A 41 4.00 13.14 -11.29
CA LEU A 41 5.28 12.68 -11.86
C LEU A 41 5.42 13.09 -13.34
N ASP A 42 4.32 13.16 -14.09
CA ASP A 42 4.28 13.66 -15.46
C ASP A 42 4.58 15.16 -15.52
N ILE A 43 4.01 15.95 -14.60
CA ILE A 43 4.35 17.38 -14.47
C ILE A 43 5.85 17.53 -14.18
N MET A 44 6.40 16.75 -13.25
CA MET A 44 7.83 16.78 -12.93
C MET A 44 8.71 16.38 -14.12
N SER A 45 8.29 15.37 -14.89
CA SER A 45 9.04 14.89 -16.06
C SER A 45 8.97 15.90 -17.22
N ARG A 46 7.84 16.60 -17.39
CA ARG A 46 7.65 17.63 -18.42
C ARG A 46 8.64 18.79 -18.25
N TYR A 47 8.95 19.15 -17.01
CA TYR A 47 9.82 20.29 -16.68
C TYR A 47 11.23 19.85 -16.28
N GLN A 48 11.62 18.61 -16.62
CA GLN A 48 12.91 18.07 -16.20
C GLN A 48 14.11 18.90 -16.70
N GLN A 49 14.00 19.48 -17.90
CA GLN A 49 15.05 20.36 -18.46
C GLN A 49 15.05 21.75 -17.83
N ASP A 50 14.00 22.12 -17.12
CA ASP A 50 13.85 23.42 -16.47
C ASP A 50 14.45 23.42 -15.06
N PHE A 51 14.77 22.27 -14.48
CA PHE A 51 15.39 22.23 -13.15
C PHE A 51 16.89 22.54 -13.21
N SER A 52 17.40 23.20 -12.15
CA SER A 52 18.83 23.22 -11.85
C SER A 52 19.36 21.80 -11.73
N ALA A 53 20.69 21.62 -11.80
CA ALA A 53 21.29 20.28 -11.65
C ALA A 53 20.89 19.65 -10.29
N GLU A 54 20.90 20.46 -9.23
CA GLU A 54 20.55 20.08 -7.86
C GLU A 54 19.06 19.71 -7.75
N ALA A 55 18.17 20.55 -8.28
CA ALA A 55 16.73 20.25 -8.30
C ALA A 55 16.41 19.02 -9.16
N GLY A 56 17.11 18.83 -10.29
CA GLY A 56 16.95 17.68 -11.19
C GLY A 56 17.31 16.35 -10.50
N VAL A 57 18.37 16.33 -9.69
CA VAL A 57 18.74 15.16 -8.88
C VAL A 57 17.64 14.81 -7.87
N LEU A 58 17.11 15.82 -7.17
CA LEU A 58 16.01 15.62 -6.21
C LEU A 58 14.75 15.09 -6.89
N VAL A 59 14.36 15.66 -8.04
CA VAL A 59 13.22 15.22 -8.85
C VAL A 59 13.38 13.76 -9.28
N GLY A 60 14.57 13.37 -9.75
CA GLY A 60 14.87 11.99 -10.13
C GLY A 60 14.78 11.01 -8.95
N SER A 61 15.28 11.41 -7.78
CA SER A 61 15.21 10.58 -6.58
C SER A 61 13.79 10.41 -6.06
N ILE A 62 13.00 11.49 -6.02
CA ILE A 62 11.58 11.45 -5.64
C ILE A 62 10.82 10.50 -6.57
N LYS A 63 11.01 10.63 -7.89
CA LYS A 63 10.38 9.73 -8.88
C LYS A 63 10.74 8.27 -8.61
N THR A 64 12.00 8.00 -8.32
CA THR A 64 12.46 6.64 -8.01
C THR A 64 11.80 6.08 -6.75
N HIS A 65 11.74 6.87 -5.67
CA HIS A 65 11.08 6.45 -4.44
C HIS A 65 9.58 6.21 -4.63
N MET A 66 8.88 7.07 -5.37
CA MET A 66 7.46 6.91 -5.66
C MET A 66 7.16 5.68 -6.53
N LEU A 67 8.01 5.40 -7.52
CA LEU A 67 7.86 4.19 -8.35
C LEU A 67 8.13 2.92 -7.56
N ASN A 68 9.14 2.93 -6.69
CA ASN A 68 9.45 1.79 -5.83
C ASN A 68 8.38 1.60 -4.75
N SER A 69 7.85 2.67 -4.14
CA SER A 69 6.77 2.55 -3.15
C SER A 69 5.52 1.93 -3.78
N ARG A 70 5.19 2.33 -5.03
CA ARG A 70 4.12 1.69 -5.80
C ARG A 70 4.36 0.21 -6.04
N ARG A 71 5.59 -0.16 -6.39
CA ARG A 71 5.94 -1.57 -6.57
C ARG A 71 5.71 -2.35 -5.28
N GLU A 72 6.18 -1.84 -4.14
CA GLU A 72 6.02 -2.55 -2.87
C GLU A 72 4.58 -2.63 -2.40
N TYR A 73 3.78 -1.59 -2.61
CA TYR A 73 2.33 -1.64 -2.40
C TYR A 73 1.66 -2.76 -3.20
N HIS A 74 1.96 -2.88 -4.50
CA HIS A 74 1.42 -3.95 -5.33
C HIS A 74 1.96 -5.32 -4.95
N ASN A 75 3.22 -5.41 -4.52
CA ASN A 75 3.78 -6.64 -4.00
C ASN A 75 3.04 -7.10 -2.75
N ALA A 76 2.71 -6.19 -1.82
CA ALA A 76 1.90 -6.48 -0.63
C ALA A 76 0.51 -6.99 -1.03
N THR A 77 -0.16 -6.26 -1.94
CA THR A 77 -1.48 -6.63 -2.49
C THR A 77 -1.46 -8.04 -3.08
N ARG A 78 -0.39 -8.37 -3.82
CA ARG A 78 -0.19 -9.69 -4.43
C ARG A 78 0.07 -10.77 -3.40
N SER A 79 0.85 -10.51 -2.36
CA SER A 79 1.10 -11.46 -1.28
C SER A 79 -0.21 -11.89 -0.60
N VAL A 80 -1.11 -10.94 -0.31
CA VAL A 80 -2.44 -11.22 0.26
C VAL A 80 -3.36 -11.91 -0.75
N PHE A 81 -3.28 -11.54 -2.04
CA PHE A 81 -4.02 -12.21 -3.11
C PHE A 81 -3.66 -13.69 -3.21
N GLU A 82 -2.36 -14.01 -3.19
CA GLU A 82 -1.87 -15.40 -3.25
C GLU A 82 -2.38 -16.22 -2.08
N TRP A 83 -2.44 -15.64 -0.87
CA TRP A 83 -3.06 -16.28 0.28
C TRP A 83 -4.55 -16.52 0.06
N CYS A 84 -5.31 -15.50 -0.36
CA CYS A 84 -6.75 -15.64 -0.64
C CYS A 84 -7.03 -16.71 -1.71
N ALA A 85 -6.21 -16.78 -2.76
CA ALA A 85 -6.31 -17.77 -3.83
C ALA A 85 -6.13 -19.22 -3.32
N LEU A 86 -5.32 -19.41 -2.29
CA LEU A 86 -5.12 -20.70 -1.62
C LEU A 86 -6.25 -21.00 -0.60
N VAL A 87 -6.67 -20.00 0.17
CA VAL A 87 -7.67 -20.14 1.25
C VAL A 87 -9.05 -20.52 0.71
N VAL A 88 -9.49 -19.92 -0.40
CA VAL A 88 -10.82 -20.18 -0.98
C VAL A 88 -11.10 -21.67 -1.20
N PRO A 89 -10.31 -22.41 -2.01
CA PRO A 89 -10.59 -23.83 -2.23
C PRO A 89 -10.41 -24.67 -0.96
N LEU A 90 -9.51 -24.28 -0.06
CA LEU A 90 -9.29 -24.97 1.22
C LEU A 90 -10.50 -24.86 2.14
N LEU A 91 -11.00 -23.64 2.38
CA LEU A 91 -12.17 -23.43 3.23
C LEU A 91 -13.44 -24.01 2.60
N LYS A 92 -13.58 -23.98 1.28
CA LYS A 92 -14.67 -24.68 0.59
C LYS A 92 -14.62 -26.21 0.83
N GLY A 93 -13.43 -26.79 0.80
CA GLY A 93 -13.23 -28.21 1.14
C GLY A 93 -13.53 -28.51 2.61
N TYR A 94 -13.07 -27.64 3.51
CA TYR A 94 -13.33 -27.71 4.94
C TYR A 94 -14.84 -27.70 5.26
N LEU A 95 -15.57 -26.71 4.76
CA LEU A 95 -17.01 -26.58 4.93
C LEU A 95 -17.75 -27.83 4.44
N ARG A 96 -17.31 -28.44 3.33
CA ARG A 96 -17.89 -29.68 2.82
C ARG A 96 -17.68 -30.86 3.77
N ILE A 97 -16.46 -31.05 4.27
CA ILE A 97 -16.10 -32.16 5.19
C ILE A 97 -16.93 -32.07 6.47
N VAL A 98 -17.06 -30.86 7.01
CA VAL A 98 -17.85 -30.56 8.20
C VAL A 98 -19.34 -30.90 7.98
N GLN A 99 -19.91 -30.48 6.84
CA GLN A 99 -21.32 -30.69 6.51
C GLN A 99 -21.69 -32.15 6.21
N THR A 100 -20.79 -32.94 5.62
CA THR A 100 -21.08 -34.32 5.22
C THR A 100 -20.87 -35.35 6.33
N SER A 101 -20.44 -34.93 7.53
CA SER A 101 -20.11 -35.81 8.67
C SER A 101 -19.12 -36.94 8.33
N THR A 102 -18.40 -36.82 7.22
CA THR A 102 -17.28 -37.68 6.82
C THR A 102 -16.08 -37.30 7.69
N ASN A 103 -16.19 -37.68 8.95
CA ASN A 103 -15.33 -37.25 10.04
C ASN A 103 -13.89 -37.70 9.79
N THR A 104 -13.04 -36.75 9.41
CA THR A 104 -11.60 -36.88 9.63
C THR A 104 -11.15 -35.58 10.24
N ALA A 105 -11.22 -35.50 11.57
CA ALA A 105 -10.58 -34.44 12.36
C ALA A 105 -9.16 -34.10 11.87
N ASP A 106 -8.43 -35.09 11.38
CA ASP A 106 -7.11 -34.91 10.75
C ASP A 106 -7.14 -34.08 9.46
N ALA A 107 -8.17 -34.23 8.61
CA ALA A 107 -8.31 -33.43 7.40
C ALA A 107 -8.70 -31.99 7.73
N GLU A 108 -9.61 -31.79 8.69
CA GLU A 108 -9.98 -30.47 9.21
C GLU A 108 -8.77 -29.75 9.78
N LYS A 109 -8.01 -30.41 10.68
CA LYS A 109 -6.77 -29.89 11.24
C LYS A 109 -5.77 -29.51 10.16
N LYS A 110 -5.53 -30.39 9.18
CA LYS A 110 -4.58 -30.12 8.08
C LYS A 110 -4.98 -28.90 7.26
N ILE A 111 -6.27 -28.75 6.95
CA ILE A 111 -6.76 -27.62 6.18
C ILE A 111 -6.57 -26.33 6.98
N LEU A 112 -7.04 -26.26 8.23
CA LEU A 112 -6.93 -25.05 9.05
C LEU A 112 -5.46 -24.70 9.35
N SER A 113 -4.62 -25.68 9.69
CA SER A 113 -3.18 -25.46 9.84
C SER A 113 -2.57 -24.88 8.57
N LYS A 114 -2.94 -25.37 7.39
CA LYS A 114 -2.42 -24.83 6.12
C LYS A 114 -2.91 -23.39 5.88
N VAL A 115 -4.18 -23.09 6.14
CA VAL A 115 -4.75 -21.73 6.04
C VAL A 115 -3.99 -20.76 6.93
N PHE A 116 -3.74 -21.13 8.19
CA PHE A 116 -3.05 -20.26 9.15
C PHE A 116 -1.55 -20.12 8.87
N THR A 117 -0.82 -21.21 8.63
CA THR A 117 0.62 -21.15 8.35
C THR A 117 0.91 -20.35 7.09
N ASP A 118 0.12 -20.54 6.02
CA ASP A 118 0.28 -19.75 4.80
C ASP A 118 -0.13 -18.28 5.03
N GLY A 119 -1.20 -18.05 5.81
CA GLY A 119 -1.65 -16.71 6.20
C GLY A 119 -0.58 -15.92 6.94
N ILE A 120 0.01 -16.49 7.98
CA ILE A 120 1.10 -15.87 8.75
C ILE A 120 2.26 -15.50 7.81
N ALA A 121 2.67 -16.42 6.94
CA ALA A 121 3.79 -16.18 6.02
C ALA A 121 3.48 -15.07 5.00
N LYS A 122 2.28 -15.09 4.40
CA LYS A 122 1.87 -14.13 3.37
C LYS A 122 1.54 -12.75 3.95
N MET A 123 0.88 -12.69 5.10
CA MET A 123 0.65 -11.45 5.84
C MET A 123 1.96 -10.86 6.35
N GLY A 124 2.89 -11.67 6.87
CA GLY A 124 4.23 -11.20 7.25
C GLY A 124 4.99 -10.57 6.09
N LYS A 125 4.96 -11.21 4.92
CA LYS A 125 5.54 -10.64 3.70
C LYS A 125 4.85 -9.35 3.25
N ALA A 126 3.52 -9.27 3.37
CA ALA A 126 2.77 -8.07 3.07
C ALA A 126 3.13 -6.92 4.02
N VAL A 127 3.31 -7.20 5.31
CA VAL A 127 3.78 -6.24 6.33
C VAL A 127 5.15 -5.67 5.94
N GLU A 128 6.13 -6.53 5.64
CA GLU A 128 7.48 -6.10 5.21
C GLU A 128 7.42 -5.18 3.97
N GLN A 129 6.56 -5.51 3.01
CA GLN A 129 6.39 -4.75 1.77
C GLN A 129 5.70 -3.40 2.02
N LEU A 130 4.72 -3.35 2.93
CA LEU A 130 4.09 -2.09 3.32
C LEU A 130 5.03 -1.20 4.14
N ASP A 131 5.87 -1.76 5.00
CA ASP A 131 6.89 -1.01 5.73
C ASP A 131 7.91 -0.37 4.78
N GLU A 132 8.39 -1.12 3.79
CA GLU A 132 9.28 -0.55 2.77
C GLU A 132 8.55 0.51 1.91
N CYS A 133 7.26 0.29 1.60
CA CYS A 133 6.44 1.29 0.91
C CYS A 133 6.38 2.61 1.71
N ASP A 134 6.10 2.54 3.01
CA ASP A 134 6.03 3.69 3.91
C ASP A 134 7.39 4.41 4.04
N SER A 135 8.47 3.63 4.20
CA SER A 135 9.86 4.12 4.23
C SER A 135 10.20 4.91 2.96
N LEU A 136 9.81 4.41 1.78
CA LEU A 136 10.04 5.07 0.49
C LEU A 136 9.20 6.34 0.34
N LEU A 137 7.94 6.34 0.77
CA LEU A 137 7.09 7.54 0.76
C LEU A 137 7.65 8.61 1.71
N SER A 138 8.10 8.22 2.89
CA SER A 138 8.72 9.13 3.86
C SER A 138 10.00 9.76 3.32
N LYS A 139 10.84 8.99 2.60
CA LYS A 139 12.01 9.52 1.88
C LYS A 139 11.59 10.51 0.79
N ALA A 140 10.57 10.19 0.00
CA ALA A 140 10.04 11.09 -1.03
C ALA A 140 9.52 12.40 -0.42
N VAL A 141 8.77 12.33 0.70
CA VAL A 141 8.30 13.50 1.47
C VAL A 141 9.47 14.37 1.93
N GLY A 142 10.51 13.78 2.53
CA GLY A 142 11.70 14.52 2.95
C GLY A 142 12.38 15.23 1.78
N GLN A 143 12.50 14.57 0.64
CA GLN A 143 13.10 15.15 -0.57
C GLN A 143 12.21 16.21 -1.23
N LEU A 144 10.89 16.07 -1.17
CA LEU A 144 9.94 17.08 -1.64
C LEU A 144 10.09 18.39 -0.87
N VAL A 145 10.29 18.32 0.44
CA VAL A 145 10.57 19.49 1.28
C VAL A 145 11.90 20.15 0.87
N THR A 146 12.96 19.36 0.69
CA THR A 146 14.26 19.86 0.22
C THR A 146 14.16 20.49 -1.16
N LEU A 147 13.44 19.86 -2.08
CA LEU A 147 13.20 20.37 -3.43
C LEU A 147 12.45 21.68 -3.40
N GLN A 148 11.45 21.84 -2.54
CA GLN A 148 10.75 23.11 -2.40
C GLN A 148 11.70 24.25 -2.00
N VAL A 149 12.63 24.00 -1.06
CA VAL A 149 13.63 24.99 -0.64
C VAL A 149 14.61 25.30 -1.77
N GLN A 150 15.12 24.27 -2.46
CA GLN A 150 16.04 24.45 -3.59
C GLN A 150 15.40 25.29 -4.69
N LEU A 151 14.16 24.98 -5.03
CA LEU A 151 13.36 25.75 -5.96
C LEU A 151 13.29 27.21 -5.51
N GLU A 152 12.81 27.50 -4.29
CA GLU A 152 12.72 28.88 -3.77
C GLU A 152 14.06 29.65 -3.85
N ASN A 153 15.19 28.98 -3.64
CA ASN A 153 16.53 29.55 -3.82
C ASN A 153 16.86 29.84 -5.29
N ASP A 154 16.63 28.89 -6.19
CA ASP A 154 16.87 29.02 -7.63
C ASP A 154 16.10 30.23 -8.21
N PHE A 155 14.84 30.43 -7.78
CA PHE A 155 14.04 31.58 -8.21
C PHE A 155 14.54 32.92 -7.66
N SER A 156 14.98 32.92 -6.40
CA SER A 156 15.49 34.14 -5.76
C SER A 156 16.77 34.63 -6.44
N GLN A 157 17.63 33.71 -6.87
CA GLN A 157 18.85 34.04 -7.62
C GLN A 157 18.55 34.56 -9.04
N GLN A 158 17.52 34.02 -9.70
CA GLN A 158 17.14 34.46 -11.04
C GLN A 158 16.56 35.88 -11.06
N ASN A 159 15.77 36.27 -10.06
CA ASN A 159 15.25 37.65 -9.94
C ASN A 159 16.36 38.71 -9.77
N ASN A 160 17.53 38.32 -9.28
CA ASN A 160 18.67 39.22 -9.08
C ASN A 160 19.60 39.33 -10.30
N THR A 161 19.43 38.47 -11.32
CA THR A 161 20.31 38.40 -12.49
C THR A 161 19.56 38.78 -13.78
N SER A 162 19.36 40.08 -13.98
CA SER A 162 18.81 40.65 -15.22
C SER A 162 19.65 40.25 -16.45
N ARG A 163 19.22 39.31 -17.29
CA ARG A 163 19.85 39.08 -18.61
C ARG A 163 18.82 38.87 -19.73
N PRO A 164 18.72 39.85 -20.66
CA PRO A 164 18.00 39.71 -21.92
C PRO A 164 18.98 39.23 -23.01
N SER A 165 18.82 38.00 -23.48
CA SER A 165 19.25 37.46 -24.80
C SER A 165 19.10 35.95 -24.71
N VAL A 166 18.11 35.39 -25.41
CA VAL A 166 17.78 33.95 -25.49
C VAL A 166 18.16 33.22 -24.19
N ALA A 167 17.32 33.37 -23.16
CA ALA A 167 17.65 32.95 -21.81
C ALA A 167 17.69 31.41 -21.69
N THR A 168 18.82 30.80 -22.04
CA THR A 168 19.25 29.55 -21.38
C THR A 168 19.73 29.94 -19.99
N GLY A 169 18.79 30.13 -19.07
CA GLY A 169 19.08 30.31 -17.65
C GLY A 169 19.47 28.99 -16.98
N PRO A 170 19.96 29.02 -15.72
CA PRO A 170 20.23 27.80 -14.94
C PRO A 170 18.97 26.94 -14.68
N VAL A 171 17.80 27.53 -14.92
CA VAL A 171 16.51 26.89 -15.14
C VAL A 171 16.32 26.92 -16.66
N GLY A 172 16.40 25.78 -17.34
CA GLY A 172 16.41 25.64 -18.80
C GLY A 172 15.11 26.03 -19.54
N MET A 173 14.34 27.00 -19.03
CA MET A 173 13.15 27.52 -19.67
C MET A 173 13.51 28.28 -20.95
N ALA A 174 13.54 27.54 -22.07
CA ALA A 174 13.52 28.12 -23.40
C ALA A 174 12.14 28.75 -23.66
N ILE A 175 11.92 29.98 -23.18
CA ILE A 175 10.80 30.78 -23.66
C ILE A 175 11.14 31.16 -25.10
N ALA A 176 10.45 30.54 -26.07
CA ALA A 176 10.54 30.94 -27.47
C ALA A 176 10.03 32.38 -27.62
N VAL A 177 10.94 33.36 -27.48
CA VAL A 177 10.67 34.75 -27.79
C VAL A 177 10.67 34.86 -29.31
N THR A 178 9.54 34.56 -29.94
CA THR A 178 9.32 34.98 -31.33
C THR A 178 9.34 36.50 -31.33
N GLY A 179 10.34 37.06 -32.02
CA GLY A 179 10.93 38.38 -31.78
C GLY A 179 10.08 39.62 -32.08
N ALA A 180 8.83 39.70 -31.62
CA ALA A 180 8.06 40.95 -31.71
C ALA A 180 6.94 41.16 -30.65
N ALA A 181 6.58 40.17 -29.82
CA ALA A 181 5.29 40.23 -29.10
C ALA A 181 5.33 40.07 -27.56
N LEU A 182 6.49 39.85 -26.93
CA LEU A 182 6.58 39.65 -25.48
C LEU A 182 7.43 40.72 -24.83
N THR A 183 6.84 41.54 -23.96
CA THR A 183 7.57 42.44 -23.07
C THR A 183 8.27 41.64 -21.96
N GLU A 184 9.36 42.17 -21.41
CA GLU A 184 10.06 41.56 -20.26
C GLU A 184 9.10 41.25 -19.10
N ALA A 185 8.12 42.12 -18.87
CA ALA A 185 7.07 41.91 -17.88
C ALA A 185 6.19 40.68 -18.16
N MET A 186 5.89 40.41 -19.44
CA MET A 186 5.07 39.27 -19.86
C MET A 186 5.85 37.95 -19.76
N VAL A 187 7.15 37.98 -20.03
CA VAL A 187 8.09 36.86 -19.80
C VAL A 187 8.18 36.53 -18.31
N ILE A 188 8.40 37.53 -17.45
CA ILE A 188 8.46 37.36 -15.99
C ILE A 188 7.14 36.83 -15.44
N LYS A 189 6.00 37.30 -15.96
CA LYS A 189 4.67 36.82 -15.55
C LYS A 189 4.47 35.33 -15.87
N LYS A 190 4.76 34.91 -17.11
CA LYS A 190 4.67 33.49 -17.50
C LYS A 190 5.60 32.60 -16.69
N LEU A 191 6.82 33.08 -16.41
CA LEU A 191 7.79 32.37 -15.57
C LEU A 191 7.25 32.16 -14.14
N LYS A 192 6.62 33.19 -13.55
CA LYS A 192 6.00 33.12 -12.21
C LYS A 192 4.78 32.19 -12.17
N GLU A 193 3.93 32.22 -13.20
CA GLU A 193 2.78 31.32 -13.32
C GLU A 193 3.24 29.86 -13.38
N HIS A 194 4.20 29.59 -14.25
CA HIS A 194 4.80 28.25 -14.41
C HIS A 194 5.43 27.73 -13.12
N PHE A 195 6.14 28.60 -12.39
CA PHE A 195 6.71 28.24 -11.10
C PHE A 195 5.64 27.95 -10.04
N ASN A 196 4.58 28.76 -9.99
CA ASN A 196 3.48 28.54 -9.06
C ASN A 196 2.78 27.20 -9.33
N ASP A 197 2.66 26.78 -10.58
CA ASP A 197 2.10 25.47 -10.95
C ASP A 197 2.98 24.33 -10.43
N ILE A 198 4.29 24.41 -10.65
CA ILE A 198 5.28 23.44 -10.14
C ILE A 198 5.20 23.37 -8.60
N ARG A 199 5.21 24.52 -7.91
CA ARG A 199 5.13 24.61 -6.45
C ARG A 199 3.83 24.04 -5.90
N THR A 200 2.71 24.33 -6.55
CA THR A 200 1.39 23.83 -6.16
C THR A 200 1.32 22.31 -6.34
N GLY A 201 1.85 21.79 -7.46
CA GLY A 201 1.98 20.36 -7.69
C GLY A 201 2.76 19.65 -6.59
N PHE A 202 3.89 20.22 -6.15
CA PHE A 202 4.68 19.65 -5.06
C PHE A 202 3.99 19.66 -3.70
N LYS A 203 3.31 20.75 -3.34
CA LYS A 203 2.53 20.80 -2.09
C LYS A 203 1.43 19.75 -2.06
N ILE A 204 0.73 19.59 -3.19
CA ILE A 204 -0.30 18.57 -3.34
C ILE A 204 0.30 17.16 -3.21
N MET A 205 1.43 16.89 -3.88
CA MET A 205 2.13 15.60 -3.76
C MET A 205 2.52 15.31 -2.32
N ASN A 206 3.09 16.29 -1.62
CA ASN A 206 3.54 16.12 -0.25
C ASN A 206 2.39 15.74 0.70
N GLY A 207 1.27 16.47 0.64
CA GLY A 207 0.08 16.16 1.44
C GLY A 207 -0.46 14.76 1.15
N ARG A 208 -0.49 14.36 -0.13
CA ARG A 208 -0.94 13.02 -0.54
C ARG A 208 -0.01 11.91 -0.03
N CYS A 209 1.31 12.08 -0.15
CA CYS A 209 2.27 11.10 0.36
C CYS A 209 2.14 10.92 1.88
N GLN A 210 1.89 12.00 2.64
CA GLN A 210 1.68 11.94 4.08
C GLN A 210 0.40 11.18 4.46
N THR A 211 -0.72 11.46 3.79
CA THR A 211 -1.97 10.72 4.02
C THR A 211 -1.81 9.24 3.69
N MET A 212 -1.15 8.93 2.57
CA MET A 212 -0.89 7.55 2.16
C MET A 212 0.01 6.82 3.15
N SER A 213 1.10 7.44 3.59
CA SER A 213 2.00 6.92 4.62
C SER A 213 1.23 6.58 5.92
N SER A 214 0.40 7.51 6.41
CA SER A 214 -0.42 7.27 7.60
C SER A 214 -1.41 6.11 7.42
N GLY A 215 -2.04 5.99 6.25
CA GLY A 215 -2.97 4.90 5.96
C GLY A 215 -2.28 3.55 5.86
N ILE A 216 -1.12 3.50 5.21
CA ILE A 216 -0.27 2.31 5.10
C ILE A 216 0.20 1.88 6.49
N SER A 217 0.75 2.78 7.29
CA SER A 217 1.21 2.46 8.65
C SER A 217 0.08 1.87 9.52
N THR A 218 -1.14 2.41 9.39
CA THR A 218 -2.32 1.88 10.08
C THR A 218 -2.67 0.46 9.61
N ALA A 219 -2.65 0.24 8.29
CA ALA A 219 -2.91 -1.08 7.70
C ALA A 219 -1.85 -2.11 8.09
N THR A 220 -0.57 -1.72 8.07
CA THR A 220 0.56 -2.56 8.46
C THR A 220 0.42 -3.03 9.90
N LYS A 221 0.15 -2.09 10.82
CA LYS A 221 -0.03 -2.43 12.23
C LYS A 221 -1.20 -3.37 12.47
N ALA A 222 -2.33 -3.13 11.80
CA ALA A 222 -3.49 -4.02 11.88
C ALA A 222 -3.16 -5.44 11.39
N LEU A 223 -2.48 -5.55 10.24
CA LEU A 223 -2.03 -6.84 9.71
C LEU A 223 -1.03 -7.53 10.64
N GLU A 224 -0.14 -6.78 11.28
CA GLU A 224 0.85 -7.33 12.20
C GLU A 224 0.19 -7.86 13.48
N ASP A 225 -0.72 -7.09 14.09
CA ASP A 225 -1.48 -7.50 15.27
C ASP A 225 -2.29 -8.79 14.99
N ASP A 226 -2.94 -8.85 13.82
CA ASP A 226 -3.77 -9.99 13.41
C ASP A 226 -2.88 -11.22 13.05
N LYS A 227 -1.72 -11.02 12.41
CA LYS A 227 -0.70 -12.06 12.17
C LYS A 227 -0.24 -12.68 13.50
N ASP A 228 0.08 -11.84 14.48
CA ASP A 228 0.54 -12.29 15.79
C ASP A 228 -0.55 -13.06 16.55
N MET A 229 -1.80 -12.63 16.43
CA MET A 229 -2.95 -13.33 17.00
C MET A 229 -3.16 -14.70 16.35
N ILE A 230 -3.15 -14.80 15.02
CA ILE A 230 -3.25 -16.07 14.28
C ILE A 230 -2.08 -17.00 14.67
N SER A 231 -0.87 -16.47 14.79
CA SER A 231 0.30 -17.25 15.21
C SER A 231 0.14 -17.82 16.62
N LYS A 232 -0.35 -17.02 17.57
CA LYS A 232 -0.57 -17.47 18.95
C LYS A 232 -1.65 -18.54 19.03
N LEU A 233 -2.76 -18.37 18.33
CA LEU A 233 -3.90 -19.29 18.37
C LEU A 233 -3.61 -20.59 17.61
N SER A 234 -2.97 -20.52 16.44
CA SER A 234 -2.60 -21.71 15.66
C SER A 234 -1.51 -22.56 16.32
N ALA A 235 -0.60 -21.97 17.10
CA ALA A 235 0.39 -22.72 17.89
C ALA A 235 -0.29 -23.60 18.95
N LYS A 236 -1.22 -23.04 19.74
CA LYS A 236 -2.00 -23.77 20.76
C LYS A 236 -2.80 -24.94 20.17
N VAL A 237 -3.33 -24.73 18.97
CA VAL A 237 -4.06 -25.73 18.19
C VAL A 237 -3.16 -26.88 17.72
N THR A 238 -1.95 -26.56 17.26
CA THR A 238 -1.03 -27.56 16.71
C THR A 238 -0.54 -28.51 17.80
N GLU A 239 -0.29 -27.99 19.01
CA GLU A 239 0.14 -28.71 20.21
C GLU A 239 -0.98 -29.57 20.84
N SER A 240 -2.24 -29.31 20.54
CA SER A 240 -3.36 -30.12 21.06
C SER A 240 -3.39 -31.51 20.40
N GLN A 241 -3.11 -32.53 21.21
CA GLN A 241 -3.08 -33.96 20.82
C GLN A 241 -4.45 -34.59 20.58
N VAL A 242 -5.54 -33.93 20.97
CA VAL A 242 -6.88 -34.51 20.98
C VAL A 242 -7.85 -33.64 20.19
N TRP A 243 -8.13 -34.06 18.95
CA TRP A 243 -9.31 -33.62 18.22
C TRP A 243 -10.46 -34.58 18.52
N VAL A 244 -11.40 -34.20 19.39
CA VAL A 244 -12.66 -34.93 19.57
C VAL A 244 -13.77 -34.15 18.86
N SER A 245 -14.81 -34.87 18.43
CA SER A 245 -16.10 -34.35 17.97
C SER A 245 -16.46 -33.04 18.68
N ILE A 246 -16.35 -31.94 17.94
CA ILE A 246 -16.69 -30.59 18.39
C ILE A 246 -18.21 -30.58 18.67
N GLU A 247 -18.63 -29.95 19.77
CA GLU A 247 -20.06 -29.79 20.09
C GLU A 247 -20.78 -29.04 18.96
N GLY A 248 -22.05 -29.36 18.70
CA GLY A 248 -22.80 -28.83 17.54
C GLY A 248 -22.83 -27.30 17.44
N ILE A 249 -22.83 -26.59 18.59
CA ILE A 249 -22.80 -25.12 18.65
C ILE A 249 -21.45 -24.57 18.17
N ILE A 250 -20.35 -25.13 18.67
CA ILE A 250 -19.00 -24.71 18.27
C ILE A 250 -18.75 -25.03 16.79
N MET A 251 -19.34 -26.12 16.28
CA MET A 251 -19.29 -26.43 14.84
C MET A 251 -20.01 -25.39 13.98
N GLU A 252 -21.14 -24.86 14.45
CA GLU A 252 -21.88 -23.81 13.75
C GLU A 252 -21.09 -22.50 13.70
N GLU A 253 -20.48 -22.09 14.82
CA GLU A 253 -19.61 -20.92 14.89
C GLU A 253 -18.37 -21.05 14.00
N LEU A 254 -17.75 -22.22 13.99
CA LEU A 254 -16.57 -22.54 13.18
C LEU A 254 -16.89 -22.54 11.68
N THR A 255 -18.05 -23.11 11.31
CA THR A 255 -18.57 -23.07 9.93
C THR A 255 -18.85 -21.64 9.51
N THR A 256 -19.44 -20.83 10.38
CA THR A 256 -19.73 -19.41 10.13
C THR A 256 -18.45 -18.62 9.91
N ALA A 257 -17.48 -18.72 10.82
CA ALA A 257 -16.20 -18.02 10.70
C ALA A 257 -15.42 -18.43 9.43
N ALA A 258 -15.45 -19.72 9.08
CA ALA A 258 -14.83 -20.21 7.85
C ALA A 258 -15.55 -19.68 6.58
N GLN A 259 -16.88 -19.61 6.60
CA GLN A 259 -17.67 -19.06 5.50
C GLN A 259 -17.42 -17.56 5.31
N GLU A 260 -17.38 -16.78 6.40
CA GLU A 260 -17.09 -15.35 6.34
C GLU A 260 -15.70 -15.06 5.78
N LEU A 261 -14.67 -15.79 6.24
CA LEU A 261 -13.32 -15.65 5.71
C LEU A 261 -13.24 -16.06 4.23
N HIS A 262 -13.92 -17.16 3.85
CA HIS A 262 -14.01 -17.59 2.46
C HIS A 262 -14.59 -16.48 1.56
N ASP A 263 -15.71 -15.90 1.95
CA ASP A 263 -16.42 -14.89 1.15
C ASP A 263 -15.61 -13.60 1.02
N LEU A 264 -14.92 -13.21 2.10
CA LEU A 264 -14.02 -12.07 2.07
C LEU A 264 -12.81 -12.32 1.15
N CYS A 265 -12.22 -13.51 1.18
CA CYS A 265 -11.15 -13.89 0.27
C CYS A 265 -11.62 -13.93 -1.20
N GLU A 266 -12.84 -14.40 -1.49
CA GLU A 266 -13.40 -14.34 -2.84
C GLU A 266 -13.61 -12.90 -3.32
N ALA A 267 -14.17 -12.04 -2.46
CA ALA A 267 -14.34 -10.62 -2.77
C ALA A 267 -12.99 -9.93 -3.05
N TYR A 268 -11.97 -10.23 -2.23
CA TYR A 268 -10.62 -9.72 -2.42
C TYR A 268 -10.02 -10.19 -3.76
N LYS A 269 -10.12 -11.49 -4.09
CA LYS A 269 -9.66 -12.03 -5.37
C LYS A 269 -10.38 -11.38 -6.56
N ALA A 270 -11.70 -11.19 -6.48
CA ALA A 270 -12.47 -10.59 -7.57
C ALA A 270 -12.03 -9.13 -7.86
N ARG A 271 -11.63 -8.40 -6.81
CA ARG A 271 -11.09 -7.03 -6.93
C ARG A 271 -9.66 -6.99 -7.49
N HIS A 272 -8.78 -7.85 -7.01
CA HIS A 272 -7.33 -7.78 -7.28
C HIS A 272 -6.80 -8.82 -8.27
N GLY A 273 -7.66 -9.67 -8.83
CA GLY A 273 -7.30 -10.74 -9.77
C GLY A 273 -7.28 -10.33 -11.24
N LYS A 274 -7.28 -9.02 -11.54
CA LYS A 274 -7.21 -8.47 -12.91
C LYS A 274 -5.83 -7.89 -13.21
#